data_AF-A0A7C9VGL8-F1
#
_entry.id   AF-A0A7C9VGL8-F1
#
_cell.length_a   1.000
_cell.length_b   1.000
_cell.length_c   1.000
_cell.angle_alpha   90.00
_cell.angle_beta   90.00
_cell.angle_gamma   90.00
#
_symmetry.space_group_name_H-M   'P 1'
#
loop_
_entity.id
_entity.type
_entity.pdbx_description
1 polymer ?
#
loop_
_entity_poly.entity_id
_entity_poly.type
_entity_poly.pdbx_seq_one_letter_code
_entity_poly.pdbx_strand_id
1 'polypeptide(L)'
;IAKEGRDFKEVVKEITTIVDGPISAEVISLECGKMVEEAKELVKIHKNIVIKIPMITEGLKAVKILSKNNIKTNVTLIFSPGQALLAARAGATYVSPFLGRLDDIGINGIALVEQIVSIFKIHNITTEIISASIRGPLHVINAAKAGSNISTVPYKVLVQMAKHPLTDIGIQKFLDDWNTVPKNS
;
A
#
# COMPACT_ATOMS: atom_id res chain seq x y z
N ILE A 1 10.97 -11.81 -3.21
CA ILE A 1 12.35 -11.31 -3.44
C ILE A 1 13.35 -11.85 -2.43
N ALA A 2 13.53 -11.29 -1.22
CA ALA A 2 14.52 -11.83 -0.25
C ALA A 2 14.20 -13.27 0.21
N LYS A 3 12.91 -13.61 0.32
CA LYS A 3 12.44 -14.99 0.58
C LYS A 3 12.59 -15.94 -0.62
N GLU A 4 12.85 -15.43 -1.82
CA GLU A 4 12.87 -16.21 -3.07
C GLU A 4 14.26 -16.29 -3.69
N GLY A 5 15.27 -15.60 -3.14
CA GLY A 5 16.66 -15.66 -3.63
C GLY A 5 16.91 -15.07 -5.03
N ARG A 6 15.93 -14.33 -5.58
CA ARG A 6 15.98 -13.76 -6.94
C ARG A 6 16.53 -12.33 -6.95
N ASP A 7 17.14 -11.91 -8.06
CA ASP A 7 17.58 -10.53 -8.26
C ASP A 7 16.38 -9.56 -8.17
N PHE A 8 16.55 -8.48 -7.43
CA PHE A 8 15.47 -7.52 -7.16
C PHE A 8 14.98 -6.84 -8.44
N LYS A 9 15.89 -6.46 -9.35
CA LYS A 9 15.52 -5.76 -10.58
C LYS A 9 14.78 -6.69 -11.53
N GLU A 10 15.19 -7.96 -11.61
CA GLU A 10 14.48 -8.97 -12.40
C GLU A 10 13.04 -9.16 -11.91
N VAL A 11 12.84 -9.31 -10.60
CA VAL A 11 11.48 -9.47 -10.05
C VAL A 11 10.63 -8.22 -10.27
N VAL A 12 11.20 -7.02 -10.07
CA VAL A 12 10.47 -5.77 -10.35
C VAL A 12 10.10 -5.70 -11.83
N LYS A 13 11.00 -6.06 -12.74
CA LYS A 13 10.73 -6.06 -14.19
C LYS A 13 9.63 -7.08 -14.55
N GLU A 14 9.63 -8.26 -13.97
CA GLU A 14 8.55 -9.24 -14.16
C GLU A 14 7.20 -8.70 -13.66
N ILE A 15 7.16 -8.05 -12.50
CA ILE A 15 5.92 -7.44 -11.99
C ILE A 15 5.39 -6.38 -12.97
N THR A 16 6.28 -5.62 -13.63
CA THR A 16 5.88 -4.61 -14.62
C THR A 16 5.23 -5.17 -15.88
N THR A 17 5.42 -6.46 -16.20
CA THR A 17 4.74 -7.10 -17.34
C THR A 17 3.35 -7.64 -16.96
N ILE A 18 3.06 -7.72 -15.66
CA ILE A 18 1.81 -8.28 -15.13
C ILE A 18 0.87 -7.16 -14.64
N VAL A 19 1.43 -6.10 -14.05
CA VAL A 19 0.67 -5.05 -13.35
C VAL A 19 0.78 -3.71 -14.08
N ASP A 20 -0.33 -3.24 -14.65
CA ASP A 20 -0.44 -1.86 -15.16
C ASP A 20 -0.93 -0.91 -14.06
N GLY A 21 -0.10 -0.73 -13.03
CA GLY A 21 -0.38 0.13 -11.89
C GLY A 21 0.87 0.41 -11.06
N PRO A 22 0.78 1.25 -10.01
CA PRO A 22 1.93 1.66 -9.19
C PRO A 22 2.67 0.47 -8.56
N ILE A 23 3.99 0.41 -8.75
CA ILE A 23 4.86 -0.66 -8.20
C ILE A 23 5.87 -0.01 -7.26
N SER A 24 5.77 -0.30 -5.96
CA SER A 24 6.71 0.23 -4.96
C SER A 24 8.05 -0.52 -5.00
N ALA A 25 9.13 0.18 -5.34
CA ALA A 25 10.50 -0.32 -5.28
C ALA A 25 11.29 0.42 -4.19
N GLU A 26 12.02 -0.29 -3.35
CA GLU A 26 12.67 0.25 -2.15
C GLU A 26 14.15 0.58 -2.38
N VAL A 27 14.59 1.73 -1.85
CA VAL A 27 16.01 2.09 -1.74
C VAL A 27 16.63 1.41 -0.52
N ILE A 28 17.92 1.10 -0.59
CA ILE A 28 18.65 0.40 0.48
C ILE A 28 19.39 1.39 1.37
N SER A 29 19.92 2.47 0.80
CA SER A 29 20.68 3.45 1.58
C SER A 29 19.80 4.27 2.53
N LEU A 30 20.43 4.79 3.60
CA LEU A 30 19.83 5.73 4.54
C LEU A 30 20.39 7.15 4.40
N GLU A 31 21.33 7.38 3.48
CA GLU A 31 21.90 8.69 3.17
C GLU A 31 21.13 9.34 2.02
N CYS A 32 20.78 10.64 2.14
CA CYS A 32 19.94 11.32 1.15
C CYS A 32 20.48 11.22 -0.29
N GLY A 33 21.77 11.49 -0.50
CA GLY A 33 22.39 11.46 -1.83
C GLY A 33 22.29 10.08 -2.49
N LYS A 34 22.66 9.03 -1.76
CA LYS A 34 22.60 7.65 -2.24
C LYS A 34 21.16 7.19 -2.48
N MET A 35 20.20 7.55 -1.62
CA MET A 35 18.78 7.28 -1.88
C MET A 35 18.30 7.90 -3.20
N VAL A 36 18.73 9.13 -3.51
CA VAL A 36 18.38 9.80 -4.76
C VAL A 36 19.03 9.12 -5.97
N GLU A 37 20.28 8.66 -5.85
CA GLU A 37 20.97 7.91 -6.90
C GLU A 37 20.30 6.56 -7.18
N GLU A 38 20.04 5.78 -6.14
CA GLU A 38 19.33 4.50 -6.22
C GLU A 38 17.93 4.69 -6.84
N ALA A 39 17.20 5.70 -6.39
CA ALA A 39 15.89 6.05 -6.92
C ALA A 39 15.92 6.32 -8.44
N LYS A 40 16.93 7.06 -8.93
CA LYS A 40 17.10 7.36 -10.36
C LYS A 40 17.36 6.12 -11.19
N GLU A 41 18.08 5.13 -10.66
CA GLU A 41 18.27 3.85 -11.35
C GLU A 41 17.00 3.00 -11.35
N LEU A 42 16.24 3.01 -10.27
CA LEU A 42 15.00 2.23 -10.15
C LEU A 42 13.89 2.75 -11.08
N VAL A 43 13.71 4.06 -11.21
CA VAL A 43 12.67 4.63 -12.09
C VAL A 43 12.92 4.36 -13.57
N LYS A 44 14.16 4.05 -13.98
CA LYS A 44 14.49 3.65 -15.36
C LYS A 44 13.87 2.31 -15.75
N ILE A 45 13.50 1.48 -14.77
CA ILE A 45 12.94 0.14 -15.03
C ILE A 45 11.56 0.26 -15.69
N HIS A 46 10.68 1.11 -15.17
CA HIS A 46 9.33 1.30 -15.71
C HIS A 46 8.67 2.59 -15.19
N LYS A 47 7.77 3.19 -16.00
CA LYS A 47 7.04 4.43 -15.66
C LYS A 47 6.17 4.33 -14.40
N ASN A 48 5.74 3.12 -14.03
CA ASN A 48 4.88 2.89 -12.87
C ASN A 48 5.66 2.69 -11.56
N ILE A 49 7.00 2.78 -11.58
CA ILE A 49 7.82 2.64 -10.37
C ILE A 49 7.57 3.82 -9.43
N VAL A 50 7.30 3.49 -8.16
CA VAL A 50 7.17 4.41 -7.04
C VAL A 50 8.28 4.10 -6.05
N ILE A 51 9.07 5.10 -5.69
CA ILE A 51 10.23 4.89 -4.82
C ILE A 51 9.79 4.87 -3.37
N LYS A 52 9.95 3.72 -2.72
CA LYS A 52 9.69 3.55 -1.30
C LYS A 52 10.88 4.08 -0.49
N ILE A 53 10.61 5.08 0.34
CA ILE A 53 11.59 5.79 1.16
C ILE A 53 11.22 5.61 2.64
N PRO A 54 12.15 5.21 3.53
CA PRO A 54 11.85 5.11 4.96
C PRO A 54 11.60 6.50 5.58
N MET A 55 10.69 6.57 6.56
CA MET A 55 10.45 7.76 7.37
C MET A 55 11.65 8.07 8.29
N ILE A 56 12.62 8.82 7.75
CA ILE A 56 13.77 9.38 8.45
C ILE A 56 14.09 10.77 7.88
N THR A 57 14.85 11.59 8.61
CA THR A 57 15.20 12.96 8.18
C THR A 57 15.88 12.99 6.80
N GLU A 58 16.84 12.10 6.55
CA GLU A 58 17.49 11.97 5.24
C GLU A 58 16.52 11.53 4.14
N GLY A 59 15.54 10.70 4.50
CA GLY A 59 14.48 10.25 3.60
C GLY A 59 13.55 11.39 3.20
N LEU A 60 13.18 12.26 4.15
CA LEU A 60 12.40 13.47 3.84
C LEU A 60 13.16 14.44 2.92
N LYS A 61 14.48 14.59 3.10
CA LYS A 61 15.33 15.35 2.17
C LYS A 61 15.31 14.72 0.77
N ALA A 62 15.46 13.40 0.68
CA ALA A 62 15.39 12.67 -0.58
C ALA A 62 14.01 12.83 -1.26
N VAL A 63 12.91 12.70 -0.51
CA VAL A 63 11.53 12.92 -1.01
C VAL A 63 11.38 14.33 -1.59
N LYS A 64 11.94 15.35 -0.94
CA LYS A 64 11.90 16.73 -1.45
C LYS A 64 12.64 16.90 -2.77
N ILE A 65 13.76 16.20 -2.95
CA ILE A 65 14.53 16.21 -4.20
C ILE A 65 13.79 15.42 -5.29
N LEU A 66 13.31 14.22 -4.98
CA LEU A 66 12.64 13.34 -5.93
C LEU A 66 11.33 13.94 -6.43
N SER A 67 10.52 14.51 -5.53
CA SER A 67 9.24 15.17 -5.89
C SER A 67 9.44 16.36 -6.83
N LYS A 68 10.48 17.18 -6.63
CA LYS A 68 10.86 18.27 -7.56
C LYS A 68 11.21 17.75 -8.96
N ASN A 69 11.64 16.50 -9.08
CA ASN A 69 11.96 15.84 -10.35
C ASN A 69 10.80 14.98 -10.86
N ASN A 70 9.58 15.17 -10.35
CA ASN A 70 8.37 14.39 -10.68
C ASN A 70 8.51 12.88 -10.47
N ILE A 71 9.41 12.45 -9.57
CA ILE A 71 9.56 11.04 -9.20
C ILE A 71 8.60 10.74 -8.05
N LYS A 72 7.67 9.80 -8.30
CA LYS A 72 6.68 9.37 -7.30
C LYS A 72 7.36 8.66 -6.15
N THR A 73 6.96 9.00 -4.93
CA THR A 73 7.52 8.43 -3.70
C THR A 73 6.43 7.90 -2.78
N ASN A 74 6.74 6.80 -2.09
CA ASN A 74 5.93 6.23 -1.02
C ASN A 74 6.75 6.26 0.27
N VAL A 75 6.40 7.13 1.21
CA VAL A 75 7.10 7.19 2.49
C VAL A 75 6.55 6.11 3.42
N THR A 76 7.40 5.16 3.78
CA THR A 76 7.06 3.95 4.55
C THR A 76 7.47 4.08 6.01
N LEU A 77 7.08 3.10 6.84
CA LEU A 77 7.38 3.07 8.28
C LEU A 77 6.81 4.28 9.04
N ILE A 78 5.59 4.68 8.72
CA ILE A 78 4.87 5.75 9.42
C ILE A 78 4.09 5.14 10.59
N PHE A 79 4.30 5.72 11.77
CA PHE A 79 3.71 5.30 13.04
C PHE A 79 3.05 6.47 13.81
N SER A 80 3.10 7.70 13.28
CA SER A 80 2.42 8.85 13.87
C SER A 80 1.85 9.83 12.83
N PRO A 81 0.84 10.63 13.18
CA PRO A 81 0.30 11.63 12.25
C PRO A 81 1.31 12.73 11.90
N GLY A 82 2.19 13.09 12.84
CA GLY A 82 3.26 14.07 12.61
C GLY A 82 4.24 13.59 11.53
N GLN A 83 4.59 12.30 11.53
CA GLN A 83 5.38 11.69 10.47
C GLN A 83 4.67 11.77 9.11
N ALA A 84 3.39 11.39 9.04
CA ALA A 84 2.62 11.47 7.80
C ALA A 84 2.54 12.92 7.25
N LEU A 85 2.31 13.89 8.13
CA LEU A 85 2.28 15.31 7.77
C LEU A 85 3.63 15.78 7.21
N LEU A 86 4.75 15.42 7.86
CA LEU A 86 6.08 15.77 7.37
C LEU A 86 6.37 15.16 5.99
N ALA A 87 6.03 13.88 5.78
CA ALA A 87 6.17 13.23 4.46
C ALA A 87 5.36 13.95 3.38
N ALA A 88 4.09 14.26 3.65
CA ALA A 88 3.24 14.98 2.71
C ALA A 88 3.82 16.37 2.37
N ARG A 89 4.29 17.12 3.38
CA ARG A 89 4.92 18.44 3.17
C ARG A 89 6.27 18.36 2.44
N ALA A 90 6.98 17.25 2.55
CA ALA A 90 8.17 16.99 1.75
C ALA A 90 7.85 16.73 0.26
N GLY A 91 6.60 16.40 -0.07
CA GLY A 91 6.15 16.12 -1.45
C GLY A 91 5.94 14.64 -1.74
N ALA A 92 5.70 13.82 -0.72
CA ALA A 92 5.38 12.41 -0.91
C ALA A 92 4.12 12.22 -1.76
N THR A 93 4.15 11.28 -2.71
CA THR A 93 2.94 10.86 -3.44
C THR A 93 2.05 10.03 -2.53
N TYR A 94 2.67 9.13 -1.75
CA TYR A 94 1.99 8.25 -0.82
C TYR A 94 2.64 8.27 0.56
N VAL A 95 1.84 8.03 1.59
CA VAL A 95 2.29 7.70 2.95
C VAL A 95 1.78 6.32 3.35
N SER A 96 2.64 5.47 3.90
CA SER A 96 2.28 4.12 4.35
C SER A 96 2.33 4.00 5.87
N PRO A 97 1.22 4.25 6.60
CA PRO A 97 1.09 3.90 8.02
C PRO A 97 1.07 2.38 8.23
N PHE A 98 1.79 1.89 9.24
CA PHE A 98 1.93 0.44 9.53
C PHE A 98 0.99 0.00 10.65
N LEU A 99 -0.27 -0.27 10.29
CA LEU A 99 -1.36 -0.54 11.22
C LEU A 99 -1.06 -1.77 12.11
N GLY A 100 -0.84 -2.93 11.48
CA GLY A 100 -0.69 -4.17 12.23
C GLY A 100 0.53 -4.21 13.16
N ARG A 101 1.57 -3.41 12.90
CA ARG A 101 2.70 -3.32 13.84
C ARG A 101 2.36 -2.50 15.09
N LEU A 102 1.44 -1.54 14.99
CA LEU A 102 0.90 -0.83 16.14
C LEU A 102 -0.01 -1.75 16.95
N ASP A 103 -0.87 -2.52 16.26
CA ASP A 103 -1.78 -3.45 16.94
C ASP A 103 -1.01 -4.52 17.73
N ASP A 104 0.11 -5.02 17.18
CA ASP A 104 0.99 -5.98 17.84
C ASP A 104 1.56 -5.47 19.18
N ILE A 105 1.63 -4.15 19.39
CA ILE A 105 2.12 -3.52 20.63
C ILE A 105 0.99 -2.85 21.43
N GLY A 106 -0.27 -3.20 21.15
CA GLY A 106 -1.44 -2.72 21.89
C GLY A 106 -1.90 -1.30 21.54
N ILE A 107 -1.42 -0.74 20.42
CA ILE A 107 -1.83 0.57 19.93
C ILE A 107 -2.80 0.39 18.76
N ASN A 108 -3.97 1.01 18.81
CA ASN A 108 -4.96 0.93 17.73
C ASN A 108 -4.41 1.55 16.42
N GLY A 109 -4.02 0.71 15.47
CA GLY A 109 -3.49 1.13 14.18
C GLY A 109 -4.52 1.84 13.28
N ILE A 110 -5.81 1.53 13.42
CA ILE A 110 -6.88 2.18 12.66
C ILE A 110 -7.05 3.64 13.08
N ALA A 111 -6.94 3.93 14.38
CA ALA A 111 -7.01 5.30 14.89
C ALA A 111 -5.92 6.21 14.27
N LEU A 112 -4.74 5.66 13.96
CA LEU A 112 -3.71 6.40 13.24
C LEU A 112 -4.18 6.82 11.83
N VAL A 113 -4.86 5.93 11.11
CA VAL A 113 -5.38 6.24 9.76
C VAL A 113 -6.42 7.34 9.85
N GLU A 114 -7.37 7.26 10.78
CA GLU A 114 -8.42 8.27 10.98
C GLU A 114 -7.81 9.66 11.25
N GLN A 115 -6.79 9.73 12.10
CA GLN A 115 -6.07 10.97 12.39
C GLN A 115 -5.38 11.54 11.14
N ILE A 116 -4.67 10.71 10.37
CA ILE A 116 -3.99 11.16 9.14
C ILE A 116 -5.01 11.64 8.12
N VAL A 117 -6.11 10.90 7.90
CA VAL A 117 -7.19 11.27 6.98
C VAL A 117 -7.81 12.62 7.37
N SER A 118 -8.09 12.81 8.65
CA SER A 118 -8.65 14.08 9.16
C SER A 118 -7.70 15.26 8.87
N ILE A 119 -6.42 15.12 9.21
CA ILE A 119 -5.40 16.15 8.96
C ILE A 119 -5.28 16.45 7.46
N PHE A 120 -5.21 15.42 6.62
CA PHE A 120 -5.04 15.60 5.18
C PHE A 120 -6.23 16.31 4.56
N LYS A 121 -7.45 15.97 4.98
CA LYS A 121 -8.68 16.66 4.55
C LYS A 121 -8.69 18.14 4.95
N ILE A 122 -8.42 18.46 6.23
CA ILE A 122 -8.41 19.84 6.74
C ILE A 122 -7.42 20.72 5.97
N HIS A 123 -6.26 20.17 5.64
CA HIS A 123 -5.19 20.91 4.97
C HIS A 123 -5.20 20.79 3.43
N ASN A 124 -6.22 20.15 2.83
CA ASN A 124 -6.29 19.86 1.39
C ASN A 124 -5.00 19.19 0.86
N ILE A 125 -4.46 18.24 1.62
CA ILE A 125 -3.28 17.48 1.23
C ILE A 125 -3.70 16.39 0.24
N THR A 126 -3.04 16.36 -0.92
CA THR A 126 -3.32 15.42 -2.01
C THR A 126 -2.52 14.12 -1.92
N THR A 127 -1.54 14.03 -1.00
CA THR A 127 -0.81 12.79 -0.71
C THR A 127 -1.79 11.70 -0.31
N GLU A 128 -1.70 10.53 -0.93
CA GLU A 128 -2.60 9.41 -0.68
C GLU A 128 -2.10 8.52 0.45
N ILE A 129 -3.02 7.97 1.23
CA ILE A 129 -2.74 7.12 2.39
C ILE A 129 -2.85 5.66 1.97
N ILE A 130 -1.74 4.92 2.08
CA ILE A 130 -1.67 3.46 1.88
C ILE A 130 -1.68 2.76 3.24
N SER A 131 -2.82 2.23 3.67
CA SER A 131 -2.84 1.37 4.85
C SER A 131 -1.99 0.11 4.60
N ALA A 132 -0.88 0.01 5.33
CA ALA A 132 0.08 -1.06 5.23
C ALA A 132 0.11 -1.93 6.50
N SER A 133 0.82 -3.06 6.43
CA SER A 133 0.86 -4.05 7.52
C SER A 133 -0.54 -4.60 7.88
N ILE A 134 -1.37 -4.87 6.86
CA ILE A 134 -2.69 -5.49 7.02
C ILE A 134 -2.56 -6.92 7.57
N ARG A 135 -3.30 -7.23 8.65
CA ARG A 135 -3.27 -8.53 9.33
C ARG A 135 -4.41 -9.47 8.95
N GLY A 136 -5.54 -8.94 8.48
CA GLY A 136 -6.70 -9.75 8.11
C GLY A 136 -7.83 -8.94 7.45
N PRO A 137 -8.95 -9.59 7.08
CA PRO A 137 -10.07 -8.95 6.38
C PRO A 137 -10.62 -7.72 7.08
N LEU A 138 -10.76 -7.77 8.42
CA LEU A 138 -11.28 -6.64 9.19
C LEU A 138 -10.36 -5.41 9.16
N HIS A 139 -9.03 -5.58 9.04
CA HIS A 139 -8.13 -4.44 8.85
C HIS A 139 -8.43 -3.70 7.55
N VAL A 140 -8.70 -4.43 6.46
CA VAL A 140 -9.00 -3.82 5.16
C VAL A 140 -10.31 -3.05 5.24
N ILE A 141 -11.35 -3.66 5.81
CA ILE A 141 -12.67 -3.03 5.97
C ILE A 141 -12.57 -1.78 6.85
N ASN A 142 -11.87 -1.86 7.99
CA ASN A 142 -11.74 -0.75 8.91
C ASN A 142 -10.85 0.36 8.35
N ALA A 143 -9.79 0.04 7.59
CA ALA A 143 -8.97 1.04 6.89
C ALA A 143 -9.80 1.79 5.83
N ALA A 144 -10.66 1.09 5.09
CA ALA A 144 -11.58 1.70 4.13
C ALA A 144 -12.58 2.63 4.84
N LYS A 145 -13.19 2.18 5.95
CA LYS A 145 -14.08 3.02 6.78
C LYS A 145 -13.39 4.26 7.35
N ALA A 146 -12.13 4.13 7.74
CA ALA A 146 -11.31 5.24 8.22
C ALA A 146 -10.97 6.27 7.12
N GLY A 147 -11.23 5.95 5.85
CA GLY A 147 -10.99 6.84 4.71
C GLY A 147 -9.61 6.71 4.08
N SER A 148 -8.92 5.58 4.28
CA SER A 148 -7.69 5.28 3.54
C SER A 148 -7.94 5.24 2.03
N ASN A 149 -7.04 5.82 1.24
CA ASN A 149 -7.14 5.82 -0.22
C ASN A 149 -6.83 4.44 -0.81
N ILE A 150 -5.83 3.75 -0.25
CA ILE A 150 -5.26 2.51 -0.79
C ILE A 150 -4.97 1.56 0.38
N SER A 151 -5.09 0.25 0.17
CA SER A 151 -4.55 -0.75 1.11
C SER A 151 -3.62 -1.72 0.38
N THR A 152 -2.44 -1.98 0.95
CA THR A 152 -1.57 -3.06 0.47
C THR A 152 -1.91 -4.34 1.22
N VAL A 153 -2.61 -5.25 0.54
CA VAL A 153 -3.22 -6.44 1.17
C VAL A 153 -2.45 -7.70 0.76
N PRO A 154 -2.03 -8.56 1.70
CA PRO A 154 -1.47 -9.87 1.37
C PRO A 154 -2.46 -10.74 0.59
N TYR A 155 -2.00 -11.50 -0.40
CA TYR A 155 -2.87 -12.36 -1.23
C TYR A 155 -3.80 -13.27 -0.41
N LYS A 156 -3.30 -13.88 0.67
CA LYS A 156 -4.11 -14.69 1.58
C LYS A 156 -5.32 -13.93 2.14
N VAL A 157 -5.14 -12.66 2.50
CA VAL A 157 -6.22 -11.83 3.06
C VAL A 157 -7.24 -11.49 1.97
N LEU A 158 -6.80 -11.20 0.74
CA LEU A 158 -7.71 -11.00 -0.40
C LEU A 158 -8.59 -12.23 -0.65
N VAL A 159 -7.99 -13.43 -0.66
CA VAL A 159 -8.74 -14.69 -0.83
C VAL A 159 -9.71 -14.93 0.33
N GLN A 160 -9.32 -14.57 1.56
CA GLN A 160 -10.21 -14.67 2.72
C GLN A 160 -11.41 -13.73 2.63
N MET A 161 -11.22 -12.51 2.12
CA MET A 161 -12.31 -11.53 1.95
C MET A 161 -13.38 -11.98 0.95
N ALA A 162 -13.03 -12.82 -0.02
CA ALA A 162 -13.96 -13.35 -1.01
C ALA A 162 -14.81 -14.54 -0.49
N LYS A 163 -14.52 -15.06 0.71
CA LYS A 163 -15.18 -16.25 1.25
C LYS A 163 -16.20 -15.90 2.31
N HIS A 164 -17.40 -16.47 2.22
CA HIS A 164 -18.41 -16.36 3.27
C HIS A 164 -19.33 -17.60 3.27
N PRO A 165 -19.57 -18.27 4.42
CA PRO A 165 -20.36 -19.51 4.44
C PRO A 165 -21.77 -19.36 3.88
N LEU A 166 -22.43 -18.23 4.11
CA LEU A 166 -23.76 -17.97 3.54
C LEU A 166 -23.73 -17.76 2.02
N THR A 167 -22.61 -17.29 1.46
CA THR A 167 -22.44 -17.20 0.01
C THR A 167 -22.37 -18.60 -0.58
N ASP A 168 -21.58 -19.49 0.02
CA ASP A 168 -21.45 -20.88 -0.43
C ASP A 168 -22.80 -21.61 -0.36
N ILE A 169 -23.53 -21.45 0.75
CA ILE A 169 -24.89 -22.01 0.92
C ILE A 169 -25.85 -21.44 -0.12
N GLY A 170 -25.79 -20.12 -0.38
CA GLY A 170 -26.63 -19.47 -1.38
C GLY A 170 -26.37 -19.98 -2.80
N ILE A 171 -25.10 -20.12 -3.18
CA ILE A 171 -24.70 -20.68 -4.48
C ILE A 171 -25.22 -22.11 -4.63
N GLN A 172 -25.08 -22.95 -3.60
CA GLN A 172 -25.57 -24.33 -3.66
C GLN A 172 -27.08 -24.37 -3.90
N LYS A 173 -27.85 -23.56 -3.16
CA LYS A 173 -29.31 -23.46 -3.36
C LYS A 173 -29.67 -23.02 -4.78
N PHE A 174 -28.98 -22.02 -5.34
CA PHE A 174 -29.22 -21.59 -6.72
C PHE A 174 -28.95 -22.69 -7.74
N LEU A 175 -27.89 -23.49 -7.54
CA LEU A 175 -27.57 -24.62 -8.42
C LEU A 175 -28.61 -25.74 -8.31
N ASP A 176 -29.06 -26.03 -7.09
CA ASP A 176 -30.10 -27.04 -6.83
C ASP A 176 -31.41 -26.64 -7.51
N ASP A 177 -31.85 -25.38 -7.33
CA ASP A 177 -33.05 -24.84 -7.97
C ASP A 177 -32.93 -24.87 -9.51
N TRP A 178 -31.78 -24.49 -10.07
CA TRP A 178 -31.56 -24.51 -11.53
C TRP A 178 -31.69 -25.91 -12.13
N ASN A 179 -31.24 -26.94 -11.41
CA ASN A 179 -31.37 -28.33 -11.87
C ASN A 179 -32.82 -28.82 -11.93
N THR A 180 -33.75 -28.13 -11.26
CA THR A 180 -35.19 -28.44 -11.31
C THR A 180 -35.91 -27.72 -12.45
N VAL A 181 -35.27 -26.76 -13.12
CA VAL A 181 -35.87 -26.04 -14.26
C VAL A 181 -36.06 -27.00 -15.44
N PRO A 182 -37.29 -27.14 -15.99
CA PRO A 182 -37.53 -27.99 -17.15
C PRO A 182 -36.66 -27.54 -18.34
N LYS A 183 -35.86 -28.45 -18.88
CA LYS A 183 -35.13 -28.20 -20.11
C LYS A 183 -36.12 -28.37 -21.26
N ASN A 184 -36.48 -27.26 -21.92
CA ASN A 184 -37.21 -27.34 -23.17
C ASN A 184 -36.31 -28.03 -24.21
N SER A 185 -36.63 -29.28 -24.53
CA SER A 185 -36.17 -30.04 -25.70
C SER A 185 -36.61 -29.39 -27.00
#